data_AF-A0A8J6UGL4-F1
#
_entry.id   AF-A0A8J6UGL4-F1
#
_cell.length_a   1.000
_cell.length_b   1.000
_cell.length_c   1.000
_cell.angle_alpha   90.00
_cell.angle_beta   90.00
_cell.angle_gamma   90.00
#
_symmetry.space_group_name_H-M   'P 1'
#
loop_
_entity.id
_entity.type
_entity.pdbx_description
1 polymer ?
#
loop_
_entity_poly.entity_id
_entity_poly.type
_entity_poly.pdbx_seq_one_letter_code
_entity_poly.pdbx_strand_id
1 'polypeptide(L)'
;MKINRNDPCPCGSGKKYKKCCLEKHQSSAQPEDVVETFTEVRQLLAGKDFASLDEVNAFLATHMTQRNQLPKKDFAGLSSEQIHRFLHFPFESDTLIVFPKQLATQPSAPILTFFSMLVEAIGEKGLKPTATGNLPRSFCREAALSYWGDLVHGEKTRYGNINKEEDFFDLHVTRIVAELAGLIRKYRGKFILSRECRMLIGATGMTCIYPRLFRTYVEKFNWGYWDGYPELGFIQQSFLFSLYLLHRHGGDWQPQTFYEDHFLQAFPMILEEVPAGPYTTPEQTVRSCYSLRSLEHFCGFFGLAKSEPISTEQRYPRQFRVRKLPLLGATAKFGV
;
A
#
# COMPACT_ATOMS: atom_id res chain seq x y z
N MET A 1 3.24 7.89 29.94
CA MET A 1 4.53 7.99 29.20
C MET A 1 4.64 9.42 28.65
N LYS A 2 5.69 10.18 28.98
CA LYS A 2 5.92 11.52 28.40
C LYS A 2 6.75 11.38 27.13
N ILE A 3 6.15 11.62 25.97
CA ILE A 3 6.85 11.68 24.68
C ILE A 3 7.70 12.96 24.63
N ASN A 4 8.98 12.85 24.27
CA ASN A 4 9.86 14.00 24.12
C ASN A 4 9.55 14.73 22.79
N ARG A 5 9.67 16.06 22.78
CA ARG A 5 9.39 16.93 21.61
C ARG A 5 10.19 16.53 20.35
N ASN A 6 11.37 15.95 20.52
CA ASN A 6 12.21 15.52 19.42
C ASN A 6 12.07 14.05 19.03
N ASP A 7 11.28 13.25 19.77
CA ASP A 7 11.05 11.84 19.46
C ASP A 7 10.25 11.68 18.16
N PRO A 8 10.35 10.52 17.48
CA PRO A 8 9.44 10.16 16.40
C PRO A 8 7.99 10.28 16.85
N CYS A 9 7.15 10.90 16.03
CA CYS A 9 5.76 11.16 16.36
C CYS A 9 4.96 9.85 16.43
N PRO A 10 4.17 9.60 17.49
CA PRO A 10 3.44 8.34 17.67
C PRO A 10 2.34 8.10 16.64
N CYS A 11 1.95 9.12 15.85
CA CYS A 11 0.99 8.96 14.75
C CYS A 11 1.58 8.27 13.51
N GLY A 12 2.87 7.93 13.51
CA GLY A 12 3.52 7.21 12.41
C GLY A 12 3.92 8.06 11.21
N SER A 13 3.79 9.39 11.28
CA SER A 13 4.17 10.30 10.20
C SER A 13 5.67 10.36 9.86
N GLY A 14 6.53 9.68 10.63
CA GLY A 14 7.99 9.74 10.49
C GLY A 14 8.63 11.08 10.92
N LYS A 15 7.83 12.11 11.23
CA LYS A 15 8.29 13.43 11.67
C LYS A 15 8.58 13.45 13.18
N LYS A 16 9.38 14.41 13.64
CA LYS A 16 9.55 14.70 15.09
C LYS A 16 8.22 15.13 15.69
N TYR A 17 7.87 14.68 16.90
CA TYR A 17 6.61 14.98 17.59
C TYR A 17 6.26 16.48 17.57
N LYS A 18 7.25 17.35 17.79
CA LYS A 18 7.09 18.82 17.76
C LYS A 18 6.70 19.42 16.41
N LYS A 19 6.98 18.73 15.30
CA LYS A 19 6.71 19.16 13.91
C LYS A 19 5.53 18.40 13.29
N CYS A 20 4.73 17.73 14.12
CA CYS A 20 3.63 16.90 13.68
C CYS A 20 2.45 17.07 14.64
N CYS A 21 2.12 16.06 15.45
CA CYS A 21 0.95 16.12 16.32
C CYS A 21 0.98 17.30 17.29
N LEU A 22 2.14 17.68 17.82
CA LEU A 22 2.20 18.83 18.74
C LEU A 22 1.85 20.16 18.06
N GLU A 23 2.28 20.34 16.82
CA GLU A 23 2.03 21.55 16.02
C GLU A 23 0.59 21.57 15.50
N LYS A 24 0.05 20.42 15.12
CA LYS A 24 -1.38 20.24 14.81
C LYS A 24 -2.25 20.57 16.02
N HIS A 25 -1.95 20.05 17.22
CA HIS A 25 -2.69 20.41 18.43
C HIS A 25 -2.67 21.92 18.76
N GLN A 26 -1.65 22.65 18.31
CA GLN A 26 -1.56 24.10 18.48
C GLN A 26 -2.27 24.89 17.37
N SER A 27 -2.55 24.28 16.22
CA SER A 27 -3.07 24.96 15.03
C SER A 27 -4.45 24.46 14.56
N SER A 28 -4.91 23.30 15.03
CA SER A 28 -6.12 22.62 14.54
C SER A 28 -7.17 22.31 15.61
N ALA A 29 -7.00 22.78 16.85
CA ALA A 29 -8.09 22.70 17.83
C ALA A 29 -9.13 23.77 17.47
N GLN A 30 -10.13 23.39 16.68
CA GLN A 30 -11.35 24.20 16.58
C GLN A 30 -11.94 24.30 18.00
N PRO A 31 -12.38 25.49 18.45
CA PRO A 31 -12.96 25.67 19.79
C PRO A 31 -14.10 24.69 20.09
N GLU A 32 -14.81 24.26 19.04
CA GLU A 32 -15.98 23.37 19.09
C GLU A 32 -15.61 21.93 19.49
N ASP A 33 -14.55 21.34 18.91
CA ASP A 33 -14.09 19.97 19.22
C ASP A 33 -13.64 19.82 20.69
N VAL A 34 -13.00 20.86 21.24
CA VAL A 34 -12.55 20.86 22.63
C VAL A 34 -13.74 20.98 23.58
N VAL A 35 -14.73 21.81 23.24
CA VAL A 35 -15.95 21.99 24.05
C VAL A 35 -16.80 20.72 24.05
N GLU A 36 -16.96 20.06 22.90
CA GLU A 36 -17.74 18.82 22.77
C GLU A 36 -17.08 17.67 23.57
N THR A 37 -15.76 17.51 23.46
CA THR A 37 -15.00 16.51 24.23
C THR A 37 -15.09 16.77 25.74
N PHE A 38 -14.98 18.04 26.19
CA PHE A 38 -15.14 18.38 27.61
C PHE A 38 -16.57 18.17 28.12
N THR A 39 -17.57 18.37 27.26
CA THR A 39 -18.98 18.15 27.59
C THR A 39 -19.28 16.66 27.73
N GLU A 40 -18.78 15.82 26.82
CA GLU A 40 -18.88 14.36 26.93
C GLU A 40 -18.21 13.86 28.22
N VAL A 41 -16.98 14.30 28.52
CA VAL A 41 -16.26 13.88 29.74
C VAL A 41 -17.03 14.29 31.00
N ARG A 42 -17.59 15.50 31.03
CA ARG A 42 -18.41 15.96 32.17
C ARG A 42 -19.67 15.12 32.34
N GLN A 43 -20.36 14.76 31.26
CA GLN A 43 -21.53 13.88 31.32
C GLN A 43 -21.18 12.48 31.80
N LEU A 44 -20.03 11.92 31.37
CA LEU A 44 -19.58 10.59 31.77
C LEU A 44 -19.25 10.49 33.27
N LEU A 45 -18.75 11.59 33.85
CA LEU A 45 -18.42 11.68 35.27
C LEU A 45 -19.62 12.11 36.13
N ALA A 46 -20.69 12.65 35.52
CA ALA A 46 -21.85 13.13 36.25
C ALA A 46 -22.58 11.98 36.97
N GLY A 47 -22.84 12.16 38.27
CA GLY A 47 -23.56 11.18 39.09
C GLY A 47 -22.75 9.93 39.47
N LYS A 48 -21.42 9.96 39.32
CA LYS A 48 -20.52 8.89 39.78
C LYS A 48 -19.67 9.40 40.93
N ASP A 49 -19.59 8.60 41.99
CA ASP A 49 -18.69 8.83 43.11
C ASP A 49 -17.38 8.09 42.87
N PHE A 50 -16.26 8.80 43.00
CA PHE A 50 -14.91 8.24 42.87
C PHE A 50 -14.13 8.52 44.15
N ALA A 51 -13.45 7.51 44.69
CA ALA A 51 -12.66 7.60 45.91
C ALA A 51 -11.28 8.25 45.68
N SER A 52 -10.82 8.37 44.43
CA SER A 52 -9.54 8.98 44.09
C SER A 52 -9.44 9.45 42.63
N LEU A 53 -8.45 10.31 42.35
CA LEU A 53 -8.08 10.70 40.98
C LEU A 53 -7.61 9.50 40.15
N ASP A 54 -6.99 8.49 40.77
CA ASP A 54 -6.58 7.27 40.08
C ASP A 54 -7.79 6.45 39.60
N GLU A 55 -8.87 6.44 40.37
CA GLU A 55 -10.12 5.80 39.99
C GLU A 55 -10.81 6.54 38.83
N VAL A 56 -10.79 7.88 38.84
CA VAL A 56 -11.26 8.70 37.70
C VAL A 56 -10.44 8.40 36.44
N ASN A 57 -9.11 8.35 36.55
CA ASN A 57 -8.23 8.04 35.42
C ASN A 57 -8.47 6.63 34.87
N ALA A 58 -8.62 5.63 35.75
CA ALA A 58 -8.91 4.25 35.36
C ALA A 58 -10.29 4.12 34.68
N PHE A 59 -11.30 4.83 35.20
CA PHE A 59 -12.63 4.89 34.60
C PHE A 59 -12.60 5.50 33.21
N LEU A 60 -11.95 6.67 33.06
CA LEU A 60 -11.82 7.34 31.76
C LEU A 60 -11.01 6.50 30.76
N ALA A 61 -9.92 5.84 31.20
CA ALA A 61 -9.14 4.95 30.35
C ALA A 61 -9.96 3.74 29.87
N THR A 62 -10.78 3.16 30.75
CA THR A 62 -11.68 2.06 30.40
C THR A 62 -12.72 2.51 29.38
N HIS A 63 -13.35 3.67 29.61
CA HIS A 63 -14.34 4.23 28.71
C HIS A 63 -13.75 4.59 27.33
N MET A 64 -12.55 5.18 27.30
CA MET A 64 -11.81 5.43 26.06
C MET A 64 -11.48 4.15 25.31
N THR A 65 -11.07 3.10 26.02
CA THR A 65 -10.78 1.79 25.43
C THR A 65 -12.04 1.18 24.80
N GLN A 66 -13.17 1.22 25.50
CA GLN A 66 -14.46 0.74 24.99
C GLN A 66 -14.88 1.52 23.73
N ARG A 67 -14.81 2.85 23.77
CA ARG A 67 -15.12 3.69 22.61
C ARG A 67 -14.20 3.41 21.42
N ASN A 68 -12.92 3.19 21.66
CA ASN A 68 -11.95 2.86 20.60
C ASN A 68 -12.17 1.48 19.98
N GLN A 69 -12.91 0.60 20.63
CA GLN A 69 -13.28 -0.72 20.13
C GLN A 69 -14.61 -0.72 19.38
N LEU A 70 -15.40 0.34 19.45
CA LEU A 70 -16.67 0.43 18.72
C LEU A 70 -16.45 0.65 17.22
N PRO A 71 -17.20 -0.06 16.35
CA PRO A 71 -17.22 0.17 14.91
C PRO A 71 -17.56 1.61 14.55
N LYS A 72 -16.82 2.20 13.60
CA LYS A 72 -17.09 3.53 13.05
C LYS A 72 -17.49 3.45 11.59
N LYS A 73 -18.52 4.21 11.22
CA LYS A 73 -18.97 4.31 9.82
C LYS A 73 -17.86 4.85 8.91
N ASP A 74 -17.12 5.85 9.38
CA ASP A 74 -16.04 6.49 8.63
C ASP A 74 -14.87 5.55 8.34
N PHE A 75 -14.70 4.50 9.15
CA PHE A 75 -13.71 3.45 8.93
C PHE A 75 -14.31 2.20 8.30
N ALA A 76 -15.40 2.36 7.54
CA ALA A 76 -16.12 1.28 6.90
C ALA A 76 -16.44 0.13 7.87
N GLY A 77 -16.82 0.45 9.12
CA GLY A 77 -17.17 -0.52 10.15
C GLY A 77 -16.01 -1.03 11.02
N LEU A 78 -14.78 -0.58 10.78
CA LEU A 78 -13.67 -0.85 11.70
C LEU A 78 -13.69 0.11 12.90
N SER A 79 -13.12 -0.33 14.01
CA SER A 79 -12.90 0.51 15.18
C SER A 79 -11.59 1.30 15.09
N SER A 80 -11.44 2.34 15.93
CA SER A 80 -10.18 3.10 16.00
C SER A 80 -8.99 2.20 16.34
N GLU A 81 -9.16 1.21 17.23
CA GLU A 81 -8.10 0.27 17.57
C GLU A 81 -7.72 -0.61 16.37
N GLN A 82 -8.70 -1.09 15.59
CA GLN A 82 -8.44 -1.88 14.40
C GLN A 82 -7.70 -1.07 13.32
N ILE A 83 -8.07 0.19 13.09
CA ILE A 83 -7.34 1.08 12.18
C ILE A 83 -5.92 1.33 12.67
N HIS A 84 -5.74 1.59 13.97
CA HIS A 84 -4.40 1.75 14.55
C HIS A 84 -3.54 0.49 14.32
N ARG A 85 -4.10 -0.71 14.50
CA ARG A 85 -3.42 -1.97 14.16
C ARG A 85 -3.09 -2.08 12.67
N PHE A 86 -4.02 -1.68 11.79
CA PHE A 86 -3.77 -1.72 10.35
C PHE A 86 -2.62 -0.81 9.91
N LEU A 87 -2.50 0.38 10.52
CA LEU A 87 -1.51 1.40 10.13
C LEU A 87 -0.12 1.17 10.72
N HIS A 88 -0.02 0.50 11.88
CA HIS A 88 1.25 0.39 12.61
C HIS A 88 1.73 -1.05 12.80
N PHE A 89 0.80 -2.01 12.76
CA PHE A 89 1.08 -3.43 13.04
C PHE A 89 0.41 -4.37 12.01
N PRO A 90 0.51 -4.09 10.69
CA PRO A 90 -0.27 -4.79 9.66
C PRO A 90 0.02 -6.29 9.57
N PHE A 91 1.22 -6.73 10.01
CA PHE A 91 1.64 -8.14 10.01
C PHE A 91 1.68 -8.78 11.40
N GLU A 92 1.20 -8.10 12.44
CA GLU A 92 1.23 -8.56 13.84
C GLU A 92 -0.18 -8.71 14.43
N SER A 93 -1.18 -8.99 13.60
CA SER A 93 -2.58 -9.05 14.01
C SER A 93 -3.30 -10.31 13.52
N ASP A 94 -2.90 -11.46 14.08
CA ASP A 94 -3.44 -12.79 13.69
C ASP A 94 -4.97 -12.91 13.87
N THR A 95 -5.57 -12.05 14.68
CA THR A 95 -7.03 -12.00 14.89
C THR A 95 -7.76 -11.19 13.82
N LEU A 96 -7.18 -10.11 13.31
CA LEU A 96 -7.81 -9.25 12.30
C LEU A 96 -7.48 -9.72 10.89
N ILE A 97 -6.25 -10.15 10.67
CA ILE A 97 -5.78 -10.59 9.36
C ILE A 97 -4.59 -11.55 9.44
N VAL A 98 -4.63 -12.61 8.64
CA VAL A 98 -3.53 -13.55 8.50
C VAL A 98 -2.95 -13.47 7.08
N PHE A 99 -1.63 -13.27 7.01
CA PHE A 99 -0.84 -13.38 5.78
C PHE A 99 -0.10 -14.71 5.75
N PRO A 100 -0.49 -15.68 4.90
CA PRO A 100 0.18 -16.96 4.83
C PRO A 100 1.60 -16.82 4.26
N LYS A 101 2.57 -17.49 4.88
CA LYS A 101 3.96 -17.55 4.39
C LYS A 101 4.09 -18.36 3.09
N GLN A 102 3.11 -19.21 2.81
CA GLN A 102 3.00 -20.02 1.60
C GLN A 102 1.55 -20.07 1.16
N LEU A 103 1.29 -19.76 -0.12
CA LEU A 103 -0.05 -19.90 -0.70
C LEU A 103 -0.40 -21.37 -0.96
N ALA A 104 -1.70 -21.70 -0.90
CA ALA A 104 -2.19 -23.05 -1.14
C ALA A 104 -2.05 -23.51 -2.60
N THR A 105 -2.07 -22.57 -3.55
CA THR A 105 -2.00 -22.82 -5.00
C THR A 105 -1.02 -21.86 -5.64
N GLN A 106 -0.51 -22.21 -6.84
CA GLN A 106 0.39 -21.32 -7.59
C GLN A 106 -0.34 -20.00 -7.92
N PRO A 107 0.19 -18.86 -7.46
CA PRO A 107 -0.39 -17.55 -7.75
C PRO A 107 -0.14 -17.13 -9.20
N SER A 108 -1.10 -16.41 -9.78
CA SER A 108 -0.95 -15.69 -11.05
C SER A 108 -1.09 -14.20 -10.79
N ALA A 109 -0.02 -13.45 -11.05
CA ALA A 109 0.03 -12.00 -10.87
C ALA A 109 1.04 -11.37 -11.85
N PRO A 110 0.85 -10.10 -12.26
CA PRO A 110 1.82 -9.38 -13.10
C PRO A 110 3.25 -9.44 -12.55
N ILE A 111 3.45 -9.09 -11.27
CA ILE A 111 4.78 -9.10 -10.65
C ILE A 111 5.48 -10.47 -10.72
N LEU A 112 4.73 -11.58 -10.61
CA LEU A 112 5.29 -12.93 -10.72
C LEU A 112 5.62 -13.30 -12.15
N THR A 113 4.87 -12.79 -13.11
CA THR A 113 5.15 -12.99 -14.53
C THR A 113 6.50 -12.35 -14.87
N PHE A 114 6.70 -11.09 -14.46
CA PHE A 114 7.99 -10.40 -14.61
C PHE A 114 9.11 -11.06 -13.82
N PHE A 115 8.83 -11.53 -12.59
CA PHE A 115 9.83 -12.22 -11.79
C PHE A 115 10.26 -13.54 -12.42
N SER A 116 9.33 -14.28 -13.04
CA SER A 116 9.63 -15.52 -13.76
C SER A 116 10.51 -15.25 -14.98
N MET A 117 10.21 -14.20 -15.76
CA MET A 117 11.07 -13.76 -16.87
C MET A 117 12.49 -13.39 -16.39
N LEU A 118 12.61 -12.73 -15.22
CA LEU A 118 13.91 -12.43 -14.61
C LEU A 118 14.65 -13.70 -14.18
N VAL A 119 13.96 -14.64 -13.55
CA VAL A 119 14.53 -15.93 -13.12
C VAL A 119 15.10 -16.69 -14.32
N GLU A 120 14.33 -16.78 -15.40
CA GLU A 120 14.74 -17.44 -16.64
C GLU A 120 15.93 -16.76 -17.29
N ALA A 121 15.89 -15.43 -17.44
CA ALA A 121 16.98 -14.67 -18.05
C ALA A 121 18.28 -14.68 -17.22
N ILE A 122 18.17 -14.75 -15.89
CA ILE A 122 19.32 -14.87 -15.00
C ILE A 122 19.90 -16.29 -15.07
N GLY A 123 19.06 -17.31 -14.93
CA GLY A 123 19.44 -18.73 -14.95
C GLY A 123 20.66 -19.06 -14.08
N GLU A 124 21.43 -20.06 -14.52
CA GLU A 124 22.67 -20.47 -13.82
C GLU A 124 23.87 -19.57 -14.13
N LYS A 125 23.92 -18.99 -15.34
CA LYS A 125 25.07 -18.21 -15.82
C LYS A 125 25.08 -16.76 -15.32
N GLY A 126 23.96 -16.28 -14.77
CA GLY A 126 23.74 -14.90 -14.37
C GLY A 126 23.52 -13.96 -15.57
N LEU A 127 22.76 -12.89 -15.34
CA LEU A 127 22.49 -11.86 -16.34
C LEU A 127 23.47 -10.69 -16.18
N LYS A 128 24.22 -10.35 -17.24
CA LYS A 128 25.16 -9.22 -17.20
C LYS A 128 24.36 -7.91 -17.29
N PRO A 129 24.48 -6.97 -16.33
CA PRO A 129 23.86 -5.66 -16.44
C PRO A 129 24.53 -4.80 -17.51
N THR A 130 23.90 -3.67 -17.85
CA THR A 130 24.52 -2.57 -18.58
C THR A 130 25.64 -1.93 -17.74
N ALA A 131 26.41 -1.03 -18.34
CA ALA A 131 27.45 -0.26 -17.63
C ALA A 131 26.91 0.53 -16.43
N THR A 132 25.66 0.98 -16.50
CA THR A 132 24.97 1.72 -15.41
C THR A 132 24.32 0.80 -14.38
N GLY A 133 24.47 -0.53 -14.52
CA GLY A 133 23.91 -1.49 -13.57
C GLY A 133 22.45 -1.85 -13.80
N ASN A 134 21.88 -1.51 -14.97
CA ASN A 134 20.50 -1.80 -15.37
C ASN A 134 20.39 -3.12 -16.14
N LEU A 135 19.17 -3.60 -16.37
CA LEU A 135 18.86 -4.72 -17.24
C LEU A 135 19.24 -4.42 -18.70
N PRO A 136 19.76 -5.42 -19.45
CA PRO A 136 20.05 -5.25 -20.88
C PRO A 136 18.80 -4.86 -21.67
N ARG A 137 18.96 -3.88 -22.57
CA ARG A 137 17.89 -3.44 -23.49
C ARG A 137 17.25 -4.58 -24.27
N SER A 138 18.05 -5.55 -24.74
CA SER A 138 17.55 -6.71 -25.48
C SER A 138 16.57 -7.53 -24.65
N PHE A 139 16.92 -7.80 -23.38
CA PHE A 139 16.05 -8.51 -22.46
C PHE A 139 14.76 -7.73 -22.16
N CYS A 140 14.85 -6.42 -21.91
CA CYS A 140 13.65 -5.60 -21.66
C CYS A 140 12.67 -5.62 -22.84
N ARG A 141 13.18 -5.62 -24.08
CA ARG A 141 12.36 -5.71 -25.30
C ARG A 141 11.68 -7.05 -25.44
N GLU A 142 12.43 -8.13 -25.23
CA GLU A 142 11.92 -9.49 -25.29
C GLU A 142 10.84 -9.73 -24.22
N ALA A 143 11.09 -9.29 -22.99
CA ALA A 143 10.14 -9.37 -21.89
C ALA A 143 8.86 -8.58 -22.19
N ALA A 144 8.98 -7.36 -22.72
CA ALA A 144 7.81 -6.54 -23.06
C ALA A 144 7.00 -7.11 -24.22
N LEU A 145 7.67 -7.69 -25.23
CA LEU A 145 6.99 -8.38 -26.32
C LEU A 145 6.22 -9.61 -25.81
N SER A 146 6.87 -10.42 -24.97
CA SER A 146 6.27 -11.59 -24.33
C SER A 146 5.06 -11.23 -23.46
N TYR A 147 5.14 -10.13 -22.70
CA TYR A 147 4.07 -9.73 -21.78
C TYR A 147 2.89 -9.03 -22.45
N TRP A 148 3.14 -8.07 -23.34
CA TRP A 148 2.05 -7.31 -24.00
C TRP A 148 1.45 -8.06 -25.20
N GLY A 149 2.21 -8.94 -25.84
CA GLY A 149 1.87 -9.51 -27.15
C GLY A 149 2.04 -8.48 -28.28
N ASP A 150 2.07 -8.96 -29.53
CA ASP A 150 2.52 -8.17 -30.68
C ASP A 150 1.70 -6.88 -30.93
N LEU A 151 0.38 -6.97 -30.86
CA LEU A 151 -0.53 -5.85 -31.16
C LEU A 151 -0.43 -4.73 -30.12
N VAL A 152 -0.52 -5.09 -28.83
CA VAL A 152 -0.44 -4.11 -27.72
C VAL A 152 0.98 -3.55 -27.61
N HIS A 153 2.00 -4.36 -27.88
CA HIS A 153 3.38 -3.90 -27.93
C HIS A 153 3.58 -2.82 -28.99
N GLY A 154 3.02 -3.01 -30.20
CA GLY A 154 3.04 -2.01 -31.26
C GLY A 154 2.36 -0.69 -30.87
N GLU A 155 1.23 -0.76 -30.16
CA GLU A 155 0.53 0.44 -29.69
C GLU A 155 1.30 1.17 -28.57
N LYS A 156 1.78 0.42 -27.58
CA LYS A 156 2.54 0.95 -26.43
C LYS A 156 3.89 1.53 -26.85
N THR A 157 4.50 1.00 -27.92
CA THR A 157 5.77 1.51 -28.45
C THR A 157 5.62 2.46 -29.65
N ARG A 158 4.39 2.83 -30.01
CA ARG A 158 4.07 3.66 -31.19
C ARG A 158 4.77 5.01 -31.20
N TYR A 159 4.98 5.61 -30.02
CA TYR A 159 5.58 6.93 -29.86
C TYR A 159 6.93 6.89 -29.14
N GLY A 160 7.47 5.69 -28.86
CA GLY A 160 8.72 5.49 -28.14
C GLY A 160 9.05 4.01 -28.00
N ASN A 161 10.29 3.62 -28.32
CA ASN A 161 10.73 2.22 -28.21
C ASN A 161 11.36 1.97 -26.83
N ILE A 162 11.40 0.72 -26.37
CA ILE A 162 12.14 0.33 -25.16
C ILE A 162 13.63 0.42 -25.45
N ASN A 163 14.27 1.46 -24.92
CA ASN A 163 15.68 1.77 -25.14
C ASN A 163 16.52 1.57 -23.87
N LYS A 164 15.91 1.74 -22.70
CA LYS A 164 16.48 1.46 -21.38
C LYS A 164 15.48 0.71 -20.50
N GLU A 165 15.96 0.15 -19.39
CA GLU A 165 15.13 -0.58 -18.42
C GLU A 165 13.94 0.24 -17.91
N GLU A 166 14.15 1.52 -17.62
CA GLU A 166 13.10 2.43 -17.12
C GLU A 166 11.97 2.66 -18.12
N ASP A 167 12.17 2.37 -19.41
CA ASP A 167 11.10 2.44 -20.41
C ASP A 167 10.11 1.26 -20.26
N PHE A 168 10.46 0.24 -19.45
CA PHE A 168 9.58 -0.85 -19.07
C PHE A 168 9.50 -0.98 -17.53
N PHE A 169 8.77 -0.03 -16.94
CA PHE A 169 8.83 0.24 -15.51
C PHE A 169 8.34 -0.92 -14.62
N ASP A 170 7.37 -1.71 -15.07
CA ASP A 170 6.88 -2.88 -14.32
C ASP A 170 8.00 -3.92 -14.07
N LEU A 171 8.80 -4.19 -15.11
CA LEU A 171 9.96 -5.08 -15.02
C LEU A 171 11.06 -4.47 -14.15
N HIS A 172 11.30 -3.16 -14.32
CA HIS A 172 12.27 -2.40 -13.52
C HIS A 172 11.97 -2.51 -12.02
N VAL A 173 10.72 -2.26 -11.64
CA VAL A 173 10.29 -2.36 -10.24
C VAL A 173 10.38 -3.78 -9.74
N THR A 174 9.95 -4.76 -10.55
CA THR A 174 10.05 -6.18 -10.17
C THR A 174 11.48 -6.55 -9.79
N ARG A 175 12.47 -6.11 -10.58
CA ARG A 175 13.89 -6.31 -10.26
C ARG A 175 14.27 -5.67 -8.93
N ILE A 176 13.92 -4.40 -8.71
CA ILE A 176 14.24 -3.68 -7.46
C ILE A 176 13.63 -4.41 -6.24
N VAL A 177 12.36 -4.77 -6.32
CA VAL A 177 11.66 -5.47 -5.24
C VAL A 177 12.30 -6.84 -4.98
N ALA A 178 12.65 -7.57 -6.03
CA ALA A 178 13.34 -8.86 -5.89
C ALA A 178 14.74 -8.72 -5.27
N GLU A 179 15.48 -7.63 -5.55
CA GLU A 179 16.74 -7.32 -4.87
C GLU A 179 16.52 -6.98 -3.39
N LEU A 180 15.55 -6.12 -3.08
CA LEU A 180 15.17 -5.77 -1.70
C LEU A 180 14.68 -6.99 -0.88
N ALA A 181 14.09 -7.97 -1.56
CA ALA A 181 13.62 -9.22 -0.98
C ALA A 181 14.77 -10.22 -0.71
N GLY A 182 15.97 -9.96 -1.26
CA GLY A 182 17.12 -10.87 -1.22
C GLY A 182 17.00 -12.06 -2.19
N LEU A 183 16.09 -11.99 -3.16
CA LEU A 183 15.88 -13.06 -4.15
C LEU A 183 16.87 -12.96 -5.32
N ILE A 184 17.20 -11.73 -5.70
CA ILE A 184 18.22 -11.40 -6.70
C ILE A 184 19.33 -10.61 -6.02
N ARG A 185 20.57 -10.79 -6.45
CA ARG A 185 21.70 -9.95 -6.02
C ARG A 185 22.71 -9.74 -7.14
N LYS A 186 23.50 -8.67 -7.04
CA LYS A 186 24.66 -8.46 -7.91
C LYS A 186 25.88 -9.20 -7.34
N TYR A 187 26.54 -10.02 -8.15
CA TYR A 187 27.76 -10.73 -7.79
C TYR A 187 28.69 -10.83 -8.99
N ARG A 188 29.97 -10.47 -8.81
CA ARG A 188 31.00 -10.46 -9.87
C ARG A 188 30.50 -9.83 -11.19
N GLY A 189 29.82 -8.68 -11.08
CA GLY A 189 29.32 -7.93 -12.23
C GLY A 189 28.14 -8.57 -12.96
N LYS A 190 27.38 -9.47 -12.33
CA LYS A 190 26.16 -10.08 -12.87
C LYS A 190 25.03 -10.08 -11.86
N PHE A 191 23.79 -10.00 -12.33
CA PHE A 191 22.64 -10.42 -11.54
C PHE A 191 22.65 -11.94 -11.40
N ILE A 192 22.47 -12.43 -10.18
CA ILE A 192 22.35 -13.86 -9.86
C ILE A 192 21.16 -14.08 -8.93
N LEU A 193 20.56 -15.27 -9.02
CA LEU A 193 19.58 -15.74 -8.05
C LEU A 193 20.30 -16.09 -6.74
N SER A 194 19.68 -15.72 -5.61
CA SER A 194 20.18 -16.18 -4.31
C SER A 194 19.97 -17.68 -4.16
N ARG A 195 20.75 -18.31 -3.27
CA ARG A 195 20.58 -19.74 -2.95
C ARG A 195 19.17 -20.01 -2.40
N GLU A 196 18.67 -19.12 -1.55
CA GLU A 196 17.32 -19.18 -0.99
C GLU A 196 16.27 -19.13 -2.11
N CYS A 197 16.40 -18.21 -3.07
CA CYS A 197 15.49 -18.10 -4.21
C CYS A 197 15.43 -19.40 -5.02
N ARG A 198 16.57 -19.96 -5.41
CA ARG A 198 16.62 -21.24 -6.17
C ARG A 198 15.95 -22.39 -5.40
N MET A 199 16.23 -22.48 -4.10
CA MET A 199 15.65 -23.51 -3.24
C MET A 199 14.13 -23.36 -3.13
N LEU A 200 13.62 -22.14 -2.93
CA LEU A 200 12.18 -21.88 -2.85
C LEU A 200 11.48 -22.21 -4.17
N ILE A 201 12.02 -21.78 -5.30
CA ILE A 201 11.44 -22.07 -6.62
C ILE A 201 11.40 -23.58 -6.87
N GLY A 202 12.48 -24.31 -6.56
CA GLY A 202 12.52 -25.76 -6.74
C GLY A 202 11.59 -26.55 -5.83
N ALA A 203 11.36 -26.08 -4.60
CA ALA A 203 10.56 -26.79 -3.61
C ALA A 203 9.06 -26.43 -3.66
N THR A 204 8.73 -25.17 -3.91
CA THR A 204 7.35 -24.66 -3.79
C THR A 204 6.90 -23.82 -4.98
N GLY A 205 7.74 -23.65 -6.01
CA GLY A 205 7.46 -22.75 -7.12
C GLY A 205 7.30 -21.32 -6.62
N MET A 206 6.20 -20.65 -7.01
CA MET A 206 5.95 -19.26 -6.66
C MET A 206 5.14 -19.07 -5.38
N THR A 207 4.67 -20.15 -4.74
CA THR A 207 3.78 -20.04 -3.56
C THR A 207 4.44 -19.42 -2.33
N CYS A 208 5.78 -19.54 -2.19
CA CYS A 208 6.55 -18.86 -1.14
C CYS A 208 7.21 -17.56 -1.64
N ILE A 209 7.46 -17.45 -2.95
CA ILE A 209 8.05 -16.24 -3.55
C ILE A 209 7.05 -15.07 -3.48
N TYR A 210 5.78 -15.32 -3.78
CA TYR A 210 4.78 -14.26 -3.82
C TYR A 210 4.61 -13.55 -2.47
N PRO A 211 4.40 -14.24 -1.31
CA PRO A 211 4.34 -13.55 -0.02
C PRO A 211 5.60 -12.76 0.33
N ARG A 212 6.78 -13.24 -0.08
CA ARG A 212 8.06 -12.54 0.12
C ARG A 212 8.13 -11.25 -0.68
N LEU A 213 7.73 -11.28 -1.96
CA LEU A 213 7.67 -10.09 -2.82
C LEU A 213 6.62 -9.10 -2.32
N PHE A 214 5.42 -9.58 -1.97
CA PHE A 214 4.32 -8.77 -1.43
C PHE A 214 4.75 -8.01 -0.18
N ARG A 215 5.29 -8.72 0.81
CA ARG A 215 5.75 -8.11 2.05
C ARG A 215 6.87 -7.09 1.80
N THR A 216 7.82 -7.44 0.94
CA THR A 216 8.92 -6.52 0.57
C THR A 216 8.40 -5.25 -0.10
N TYR A 217 7.42 -5.37 -0.99
CA TYR A 217 6.85 -4.24 -1.71
C TYR A 217 6.13 -3.25 -0.78
N VAL A 218 5.39 -3.75 0.21
CA VAL A 218 4.67 -2.88 1.14
C VAL A 218 5.57 -2.32 2.25
N GLU A 219 6.57 -3.07 2.73
CA GLU A 219 7.42 -2.62 3.86
C GLU A 219 8.68 -1.85 3.44
N LYS A 220 9.27 -2.16 2.28
CA LYS A 220 10.63 -1.69 1.92
C LYS A 220 10.70 -0.84 0.66
N PHE A 221 9.86 -1.13 -0.32
CA PHE A 221 9.87 -0.40 -1.58
C PHE A 221 9.11 0.93 -1.43
N ASN A 222 9.67 2.03 -1.93
CA ASN A 222 9.00 3.35 -1.90
C ASN A 222 8.01 3.45 -3.07
N TRP A 223 6.71 3.49 -2.77
CA TRP A 223 5.66 3.55 -3.80
C TRP A 223 5.74 4.80 -4.67
N GLY A 224 6.20 5.93 -4.12
CA GLY A 224 6.39 7.16 -4.88
C GLY A 224 7.49 7.09 -5.94
N TYR A 225 8.32 6.04 -5.93
CA TYR A 225 9.31 5.83 -6.99
C TYR A 225 8.66 5.59 -8.37
N TRP A 226 7.41 5.14 -8.41
CA TRP A 226 6.68 4.86 -9.66
C TRP A 226 6.14 6.10 -10.36
N ASP A 227 6.08 7.22 -9.67
CA ASP A 227 5.30 8.35 -10.12
C ASP A 227 5.95 9.70 -9.81
N GLY A 228 5.33 10.76 -10.32
CA GLY A 228 5.75 12.14 -10.08
C GLY A 228 4.89 12.84 -9.02
N TYR A 229 4.10 12.12 -8.22
CA TYR A 229 3.27 12.73 -7.18
C TYR A 229 4.11 13.18 -5.97
N PRO A 230 3.58 14.08 -5.13
CA PRO A 230 4.19 14.43 -3.86
C PRO A 230 4.46 13.21 -2.96
N GLU A 231 5.29 13.43 -1.93
CA GLU A 231 5.62 12.43 -0.92
C GLU A 231 4.42 12.17 0.01
N LEU A 232 3.49 11.34 -0.47
CA LEU A 232 2.30 10.88 0.27
C LEU A 232 2.52 9.48 0.84
N GLY A 233 3.45 9.35 1.79
CA GLY A 233 3.81 8.08 2.42
C GLY A 233 2.65 7.39 3.15
N PHE A 234 1.67 8.17 3.62
CA PHE A 234 0.49 7.65 4.31
C PHE A 234 -0.36 6.71 3.42
N ILE A 235 -0.39 6.90 2.10
CA ILE A 235 -1.11 6.01 1.17
C ILE A 235 -0.51 4.59 1.23
N GLN A 236 0.81 4.48 1.29
CA GLN A 236 1.48 3.18 1.45
C GLN A 236 1.28 2.62 2.86
N GLN A 237 1.36 3.46 3.90
CA GLN A 237 1.13 3.04 5.29
C GLN A 237 -0.26 2.43 5.49
N SER A 238 -1.25 2.93 4.76
CA SER A 238 -2.66 2.52 4.84
C SER A 238 -3.03 1.39 3.87
N PHE A 239 -2.05 0.71 3.26
CA PHE A 239 -2.31 -0.36 2.27
C PHE A 239 -3.32 -1.41 2.77
N LEU A 240 -3.27 -1.75 4.06
CA LEU A 240 -4.12 -2.79 4.64
C LEU A 240 -5.59 -2.36 4.70
N PHE A 241 -5.85 -1.06 4.89
CA PHE A 241 -7.20 -0.51 4.78
C PHE A 241 -7.73 -0.59 3.34
N SER A 242 -6.89 -0.30 2.34
CA SER A 242 -7.26 -0.48 0.93
C SER A 242 -7.59 -1.93 0.59
N LEU A 243 -6.83 -2.90 1.12
CA LEU A 243 -7.14 -4.32 0.97
C LEU A 243 -8.44 -4.72 1.67
N TYR A 244 -8.74 -4.13 2.84
CA TYR A 244 -9.98 -4.34 3.55
C TYR A 244 -11.20 -3.83 2.75
N LEU A 245 -11.11 -2.63 2.17
CA LEU A 245 -12.17 -2.10 1.31
C LEU A 245 -12.41 -3.01 0.10
N LEU A 246 -11.35 -3.49 -0.55
CA LEU A 246 -11.46 -4.46 -1.64
C LEU A 246 -12.05 -5.78 -1.18
N HIS A 247 -11.64 -6.29 -0.01
CA HIS A 247 -12.19 -7.51 0.56
C HIS A 247 -13.70 -7.41 0.76
N ARG A 248 -14.16 -6.31 1.36
CA ARG A 248 -15.56 -6.10 1.73
C ARG A 248 -16.45 -5.74 0.55
N HIS A 249 -15.96 -4.91 -0.38
CA HIS A 249 -16.81 -4.30 -1.41
C HIS A 249 -16.43 -4.68 -2.85
N GLY A 250 -15.25 -5.27 -3.07
CA GLY A 250 -14.75 -5.61 -4.41
C GLY A 250 -15.27 -6.93 -5.00
N GLY A 251 -16.30 -7.55 -4.41
CA GLY A 251 -16.91 -8.77 -4.97
C GLY A 251 -17.49 -8.54 -6.37
N ASP A 252 -18.10 -7.37 -6.54
CA ASP A 252 -18.57 -6.84 -7.82
C ASP A 252 -17.70 -5.65 -8.27
N TRP A 253 -17.94 -5.19 -9.49
CA TRP A 253 -17.27 -4.02 -10.03
C TRP A 253 -17.71 -2.74 -9.30
N GLN A 254 -16.74 -2.00 -8.78
CA GLN A 254 -16.95 -0.69 -8.16
C GLN A 254 -16.15 0.38 -8.89
N PRO A 255 -16.65 1.60 -9.09
CA PRO A 255 -15.86 2.69 -9.66
C PRO A 255 -14.69 3.04 -8.74
N GLN A 256 -13.56 3.53 -9.27
CA GLN A 256 -12.42 3.86 -8.41
C GLN A 256 -12.77 4.92 -7.36
N THR A 257 -13.69 5.83 -7.69
CA THR A 257 -14.18 6.88 -6.80
C THR A 257 -14.81 6.32 -5.52
N PHE A 258 -15.40 5.11 -5.57
CA PHE A 258 -15.93 4.45 -4.37
C PHE A 258 -14.82 4.22 -3.33
N TYR A 259 -13.66 3.73 -3.76
CA TYR A 259 -12.52 3.47 -2.87
C TYR A 259 -11.86 4.77 -2.43
N GLU A 260 -11.74 5.75 -3.33
CA GLU A 260 -11.24 7.08 -3.01
C GLU A 260 -12.09 7.78 -1.94
N ASP A 261 -13.42 7.70 -2.05
CA ASP A 261 -14.37 8.30 -1.10
C ASP A 261 -14.21 7.68 0.30
N HIS A 262 -14.16 6.35 0.38
CA HIS A 262 -13.94 5.65 1.65
C HIS A 262 -12.56 5.97 2.25
N PHE A 263 -11.54 6.10 1.40
CA PHE A 263 -10.20 6.46 1.84
C PHE A 263 -10.16 7.88 2.43
N LEU A 264 -10.72 8.86 1.74
CA LEU A 264 -10.76 10.25 2.22
C LEU A 264 -11.69 10.44 3.40
N GLN A 265 -12.79 9.69 3.48
CA GLN A 265 -13.67 9.69 4.66
C GLN A 265 -12.92 9.16 5.90
N ALA A 266 -12.12 8.10 5.75
CA ALA A 266 -11.32 7.56 6.84
C ALA A 266 -10.14 8.48 7.20
N PHE A 267 -9.51 9.11 6.20
CA PHE A 267 -8.25 9.82 6.39
C PHE A 267 -8.25 11.24 5.76
N PRO A 268 -9.16 12.13 6.19
CA PRO A 268 -9.25 13.47 5.60
C PRO A 268 -8.01 14.32 5.85
N MET A 269 -7.25 14.04 6.91
CA MET A 269 -6.04 14.77 7.29
C MET A 269 -4.93 14.72 6.23
N ILE A 270 -4.94 13.74 5.32
CA ILE A 270 -3.95 13.64 4.24
C ILE A 270 -4.02 14.83 3.27
N LEU A 271 -5.18 15.49 3.17
CA LEU A 271 -5.37 16.66 2.32
C LEU A 271 -4.48 17.84 2.75
N GLU A 272 -4.14 17.92 4.05
CA GLU A 272 -3.25 18.93 4.61
C GLU A 272 -1.79 18.75 4.18
N GLU A 273 -1.42 17.55 3.69
CA GLU A 273 -0.06 17.25 3.24
C GLU A 273 0.20 17.68 1.79
N VAL A 274 -0.85 18.02 1.05
CA VAL A 274 -0.76 18.43 -0.35
C VAL A 274 -0.93 19.95 -0.47
N PRO A 275 0.09 20.69 -0.96
CA PRO A 275 -0.07 22.12 -1.20
C PRO A 275 -1.08 22.37 -2.32
N ALA A 276 -1.83 23.48 -2.23
CA ALA A 276 -2.70 23.90 -3.31
C ALA A 276 -1.88 24.18 -4.58
N GLY A 277 -2.23 23.51 -5.68
CA GLY A 277 -1.59 23.68 -6.98
C GLY A 277 -2.41 24.58 -7.91
N PRO A 278 -1.78 25.19 -8.93
CA PRO A 278 -2.48 26.05 -9.90
C PRO A 278 -3.43 25.29 -10.83
N TYR A 279 -3.29 23.97 -10.95
CA TYR A 279 -4.04 23.14 -11.91
C TYR A 279 -4.89 22.03 -11.27
N THR A 280 -4.63 21.68 -10.01
CA THR A 280 -5.29 20.58 -9.31
C THR A 280 -5.52 20.93 -7.85
N THR A 281 -6.67 20.53 -7.30
CA THR A 281 -6.94 20.65 -5.87
C THR A 281 -6.16 19.59 -5.08
N PRO A 282 -5.92 19.81 -3.77
CA PRO A 282 -5.37 18.78 -2.88
C PRO A 282 -6.15 17.47 -2.97
N GLU A 283 -7.48 17.54 -2.97
CA GLU A 283 -8.35 16.36 -3.08
C GLU A 283 -8.13 15.59 -4.39
N GLN A 284 -8.15 16.28 -5.54
CA GLN A 284 -7.91 15.64 -6.84
C GLN A 284 -6.53 14.97 -6.90
N THR A 285 -5.54 15.58 -6.27
CA THR A 285 -4.17 15.06 -6.21
C THR A 285 -4.12 13.79 -5.37
N VAL A 286 -4.70 13.81 -4.17
CA VAL A 286 -4.76 12.63 -3.29
C VAL A 286 -5.55 11.50 -3.94
N ARG A 287 -6.72 11.77 -4.52
CA ARG A 287 -7.53 10.76 -5.22
C ARG A 287 -6.76 10.07 -6.33
N SER A 288 -6.13 10.87 -7.20
CA SER A 288 -5.35 10.34 -8.33
C SER A 288 -4.14 9.54 -7.85
N CYS A 289 -3.43 10.04 -6.83
CA CYS A 289 -2.28 9.35 -6.23
C CYS A 289 -2.70 8.04 -5.55
N TYR A 290 -3.81 8.05 -4.80
CA TYR A 290 -4.38 6.88 -4.15
C TYR A 290 -4.76 5.80 -5.16
N SER A 291 -5.51 6.17 -6.20
CA SER A 291 -5.94 5.27 -7.25
C SER A 291 -4.74 4.64 -7.99
N LEU A 292 -3.76 5.46 -8.37
CA LEU A 292 -2.56 4.98 -9.05
C LEU A 292 -1.74 4.03 -8.15
N ARG A 293 -1.38 4.48 -6.95
CA ARG A 293 -0.48 3.72 -6.07
C ARG A 293 -1.15 2.49 -5.47
N SER A 294 -2.38 2.61 -4.98
CA SER A 294 -3.07 1.52 -4.26
C SER A 294 -3.80 0.57 -5.19
N LEU A 295 -4.56 1.07 -6.15
CA LEU A 295 -5.45 0.23 -6.96
C LEU A 295 -4.73 -0.37 -8.16
N GLU A 296 -3.89 0.41 -8.85
CA GLU A 296 -3.18 -0.04 -10.05
C GLU A 296 -1.80 -0.65 -9.72
N HIS A 297 -0.86 0.17 -9.19
CA HIS A 297 0.53 -0.23 -8.97
C HIS A 297 0.74 -1.21 -7.81
N PHE A 298 -0.23 -1.31 -6.90
CA PHE A 298 -0.25 -2.33 -5.85
C PHE A 298 -1.26 -3.43 -6.15
N CYS A 299 -2.56 -3.16 -6.06
CA CYS A 299 -3.56 -4.23 -6.14
C CYS A 299 -3.60 -4.89 -7.52
N GLY A 300 -3.52 -4.11 -8.60
CA GLY A 300 -3.42 -4.63 -9.96
C GLY A 300 -2.13 -5.40 -10.19
N PHE A 301 -0.99 -4.81 -9.82
CA PHE A 301 0.33 -5.39 -10.04
C PHE A 301 0.58 -6.71 -9.29
N PHE A 302 -0.01 -6.84 -8.10
CA PHE A 302 0.00 -8.08 -7.31
C PHE A 302 -1.14 -9.04 -7.64
N GLY A 303 -2.00 -8.73 -8.61
CA GLY A 303 -3.12 -9.60 -9.00
C GLY A 303 -4.19 -9.74 -7.91
N LEU A 304 -4.26 -8.79 -6.98
CA LEU A 304 -5.26 -8.73 -5.90
C LEU A 304 -6.59 -8.17 -6.42
N ALA A 305 -6.53 -7.31 -7.43
CA ALA A 305 -7.67 -6.75 -8.10
C ALA A 305 -7.40 -6.61 -9.61
N LYS A 306 -8.47 -6.46 -10.38
CA LYS A 306 -8.43 -6.07 -11.78
C LYS A 306 -9.10 -4.72 -11.93
N SER A 307 -8.52 -3.84 -12.74
CA SER A 307 -9.14 -2.60 -13.20
C SER A 307 -9.50 -2.67 -14.68
N GLU A 308 -10.55 -1.96 -15.07
CA GLU A 308 -10.84 -1.70 -16.48
C GLU A 308 -11.51 -0.33 -16.66
N PRO A 309 -11.29 0.35 -17.80
CA PRO A 309 -11.93 1.63 -18.08
C PRO A 309 -13.46 1.55 -17.98
N ILE A 310 -14.09 2.59 -17.43
CA ILE A 310 -15.56 2.71 -17.43
C ILE A 310 -16.08 3.09 -18.82
N SER A 311 -15.32 3.92 -19.56
CA SER A 311 -15.58 4.25 -20.96
C SER A 311 -14.31 4.04 -21.77
N THR A 312 -14.46 3.50 -22.98
CA THR A 312 -13.40 3.31 -23.96
C THR A 312 -13.41 4.39 -25.04
N GLU A 313 -14.34 5.35 -24.98
CA GLU A 313 -14.45 6.43 -25.97
C GLU A 313 -13.26 7.41 -25.91
N GLN A 314 -12.66 7.53 -24.73
CA GLN A 314 -11.44 8.32 -24.55
C GLN A 314 -10.21 7.44 -24.71
N ARG A 315 -9.20 7.95 -25.44
CA ARG A 315 -7.90 7.28 -25.60
C ARG A 315 -7.15 7.09 -24.28
N TYR A 316 -7.42 7.94 -23.29
CA TYR A 316 -6.87 7.88 -21.93
C TYR A 316 -7.99 8.08 -20.90
N PRO A 317 -8.79 7.05 -20.63
CA PRO A 317 -9.95 7.18 -19.76
C PRO A 317 -9.47 7.43 -18.32
N ARG A 318 -9.91 8.56 -17.74
CA ARG A 318 -9.59 8.93 -16.36
C ARG A 318 -10.39 8.15 -15.32
N GLN A 319 -11.39 7.39 -15.77
CA GLN A 319 -12.31 6.65 -14.93
C GLN A 319 -12.25 5.17 -15.27
N PHE A 320 -12.09 4.35 -14.24
CA PHE A 320 -12.01 2.91 -14.27
C PHE A 320 -12.81 2.31 -13.11
N ARG A 321 -13.16 1.04 -13.26
CA ARG A 321 -13.79 0.25 -12.21
C ARG A 321 -12.85 -0.85 -11.79
N VAL A 322 -12.95 -1.25 -10.53
CA VAL A 322 -12.09 -2.23 -9.87
C VAL A 322 -12.94 -3.36 -9.32
N ARG A 323 -12.42 -4.59 -9.43
CA ARG A 323 -12.99 -5.79 -8.83
C ARG A 323 -11.88 -6.63 -8.21
N LYS A 324 -12.11 -7.18 -7.02
CA LYS A 324 -11.16 -8.06 -6.33
C LYS A 324 -11.02 -9.38 -7.09
N LEU A 325 -9.83 -9.95 -7.05
CA LEU A 325 -9.51 -11.26 -7.60
C LEU A 325 -9.40 -12.31 -6.48
N PRO A 326 -9.54 -13.62 -6.77
CA PRO A 326 -9.44 -14.67 -5.77
C PRO A 326 -8.11 -14.65 -4.97
N LEU A 327 -7.02 -14.19 -5.60
CA LEU A 327 -5.71 -14.09 -4.99
C LEU A 327 -5.69 -13.14 -3.78
N LEU A 328 -6.58 -12.15 -3.71
CA LEU A 328 -6.72 -11.31 -2.51
C LEU A 328 -7.08 -12.13 -1.27
N GLY A 329 -8.07 -13.03 -1.37
CA GLY A 329 -8.45 -13.90 -0.24
C GLY A 329 -7.39 -14.96 0.10
N ALA A 330 -6.58 -15.36 -0.88
CA ALA A 330 -5.44 -16.25 -0.63
C ALA A 330 -4.26 -15.53 0.05
N THR A 331 -4.07 -14.23 -0.25
CA THR A 331 -2.96 -13.41 0.25
C THR A 331 -3.26 -12.81 1.63
N ALA A 332 -4.48 -12.35 1.85
CA ALA A 332 -4.89 -11.57 3.01
C ALA A 332 -6.21 -12.13 3.55
N LYS A 333 -6.12 -12.96 4.59
CA LYS A 333 -7.29 -13.61 5.21
C LYS A 333 -7.82 -12.77 6.35
N PHE A 334 -8.78 -11.91 6.06
CA PHE A 334 -9.46 -11.10 7.07
C PHE A 334 -10.32 -11.98 7.98
N GLY A 335 -10.21 -11.75 9.30
CA GLY A 335 -10.99 -12.42 10.35
C GLY A 335 -12.17 -11.59 10.87
N VAL A 336 -12.51 -10.51 10.16
CA VAL A 336 -13.52 -9.49 10.52
C VAL A 336 -14.70 -9.49 9.57
#